data_AF-A0A2V8D2S0-F1
#
_entry.id   AF-A0A2V8D2S0-F1
#
_cell.length_a   1.000
_cell.length_b   1.000
_cell.length_c   1.000
_cell.angle_alpha   90.00
_cell.angle_beta   90.00
_cell.angle_gamma   90.00
#
_symmetry.space_group_name_H-M   'P 1'
#
loop_
_entity.id
_entity.type
_entity.pdbx_description
1 polymer ?
#
loop_
_entity_poly.entity_id
_entity_poly.type
_entity_poly.pdbx_seq_one_letter_code
_entity_poly.pdbx_strand_id
1 'polypeptide(L)'
;MFYGVLALLATRQSETSRHSGAITQFDQLYVKPALLPRDFSRWLHDAFLNRQAADYGSELNLSREDIDALVAHARDFLAGVRQFLGSSGP
;
A
#
# COMPACT_ATOMS: atom_id res chain seq x y z
N MET A 1 -0.69 -5.38 -2.01
CA MET A 1 -0.09 -4.15 -1.47
C MET A 1 0.34 -4.30 -0.01
N PHE A 2 -0.55 -4.69 0.92
CA PHE A 2 -0.25 -4.84 2.36
C PHE A 2 1.03 -5.63 2.68
N TYR A 3 1.23 -6.82 2.11
CA TYR A 3 2.47 -7.58 2.35
C TYR A 3 3.74 -6.89 1.82
N GLY A 4 3.62 -6.08 0.76
CA GLY A 4 4.74 -5.24 0.31
C GLY A 4 5.08 -4.16 1.32
N VAL A 5 4.07 -3.58 1.99
CA VAL A 5 4.28 -2.68 3.12
C VAL A 5 4.95 -3.40 4.28
N LEU A 6 4.50 -4.60 4.65
CA LEU A 6 5.15 -5.38 5.71
C LEU A 6 6.62 -5.68 5.39
N ALA A 7 6.94 -6.03 4.13
CA ALA A 7 8.31 -6.23 3.69
C ALA A 7 9.17 -4.97 3.87
N LEU A 8 8.62 -3.78 3.57
CA LEU A 8 9.29 -2.51 3.84
C LEU A 8 9.44 -2.26 5.35
N LEU A 9 8.41 -2.46 6.16
CA LEU A 9 8.49 -2.20 7.60
C LEU A 9 9.51 -3.12 8.30
N ALA A 10 9.64 -4.36 7.82
CA ALA A 10 10.65 -5.30 8.29
C ALA A 10 12.10 -4.77 8.11
N THR A 11 12.40 -4.04 7.03
CA THR A 11 13.75 -3.45 6.84
C THR A 11 14.08 -2.34 7.86
N ARG A 12 13.06 -1.83 8.56
CA ARG A 12 13.20 -0.81 9.62
C ARG A 12 12.95 -1.39 11.02
N GLN A 13 12.90 -2.71 11.16
CA GLN A 13 12.56 -3.40 12.42
C GLN A 13 11.26 -2.86 13.05
N SER A 14 10.32 -2.44 12.19
CA SER A 14 9.05 -1.85 12.59
C SER A 14 7.95 -2.89 12.40
N GLU A 15 7.16 -3.12 13.45
CA GLU A 15 6.08 -4.09 13.42
C GLU A 15 4.77 -3.48 13.90
N THR A 16 3.66 -4.03 13.41
CA THR A 16 2.32 -3.67 13.84
C THR A 16 1.35 -4.80 13.53
N SER A 17 0.46 -5.07 14.47
CA SER A 17 -0.63 -6.05 14.30
C SER A 17 -1.87 -5.46 13.63
N ARG A 18 -1.88 -4.15 13.34
CA ARG A 18 -3.04 -3.43 12.77
C ARG A 18 -2.76 -2.99 11.33
N HIS A 19 -3.70 -3.26 10.43
CA HIS A 19 -3.64 -2.79 9.04
C HIS A 19 -3.46 -1.26 8.95
N SER A 20 -4.26 -0.49 9.70
CA SER A 20 -4.14 0.98 9.73
C SER A 20 -2.81 1.46 10.32
N GLY A 21 -2.24 0.68 11.26
CA GLY A 21 -0.89 0.92 11.79
C GLY A 21 0.17 0.79 10.70
N ALA A 22 0.08 -0.25 9.87
CA ALA A 22 1.05 -0.49 8.80
C ALA A 22 1.01 0.62 7.74
N ILE A 23 -0.20 1.09 7.39
CA ILE A 23 -0.39 2.20 6.45
C ILE A 23 0.19 3.51 7.02
N THR A 24 -0.08 3.79 8.30
CA THR A 24 0.48 4.98 8.97
C THR A 24 2.01 4.94 9.00
N GLN A 25 2.59 3.80 9.37
CA GLN A 25 4.05 3.63 9.40
C GLN A 25 4.65 3.74 7.99
N PHE A 26 4.00 3.19 6.97
CA PHE A 26 4.40 3.37 5.57
C PHE A 26 4.48 4.85 5.18
N ASP A 27 3.43 5.61 5.49
CA ASP A 27 3.39 7.05 5.19
C ASP A 27 4.53 7.80 5.88
N GLN A 28 4.77 7.53 7.17
CA GLN A 28 5.80 8.23 7.94
C GLN A 28 7.23 7.85 7.53
N LEU A 29 7.48 6.57 7.27
CA LEU A 29 8.84 6.05 7.09
C LEU A 29 9.32 6.09 5.64
N TYR A 30 8.40 6.13 4.67
CA TYR A 30 8.73 6.02 3.25
C TYR A 30 8.18 7.16 2.39
N VAL A 31 6.93 7.56 2.58
CA VAL A 31 6.32 8.59 1.72
C VAL A 31 6.70 10.00 2.16
N LYS A 32 6.56 10.34 3.45
CA LYS A 32 6.93 11.65 3.98
C LYS A 32 8.38 12.04 3.74
N PRO A 33 9.37 11.13 3.89
CA PRO A 33 10.77 11.43 3.58
C PRO A 33 11.07 11.38 2.07
N ALA A 34 10.05 11.25 1.21
CA ALA A 34 10.17 11.16 -0.26
C ALA A 34 11.02 9.98 -0.77
N LEU A 35 11.05 8.87 -0.03
CA LEU A 35 11.72 7.63 -0.45
C LEU A 35 10.88 6.82 -1.45
N LEU A 36 9.56 6.94 -1.36
CA LEU A 36 8.60 6.37 -2.30
C LEU A 36 7.62 7.45 -2.80
N PRO A 37 7.03 7.28 -4.00
CA PRO A 37 6.12 8.26 -4.58
C PRO A 37 4.93 8.57 -3.68
N ARG A 38 4.49 9.84 -3.66
CA ARG A 38 3.32 10.28 -2.88
C ARG A 38 2.04 9.54 -3.27
N ASP A 39 1.89 9.21 -4.55
CA ASP A 39 0.73 8.47 -5.07
C ASP A 39 0.58 7.08 -4.44
N PHE A 40 1.69 6.46 -3.99
CA PHE A 40 1.63 5.15 -3.34
C PHE A 40 0.88 5.19 -2.01
N SER A 41 0.94 6.31 -1.29
CA SER A 41 0.13 6.52 -0.09
C SER A 41 -1.36 6.50 -0.45
N ARG A 42 -1.76 7.36 -1.41
CA ARG A 42 -3.15 7.44 -1.87
C ARG A 42 -3.68 6.07 -2.31
N TRP A 43 -2.96 5.38 -3.18
CA TRP A 43 -3.36 4.07 -3.69
C TRP A 43 -3.48 3.01 -2.59
N LEU A 44 -2.59 3.04 -1.59
CA LEU A 44 -2.64 2.09 -0.47
C LEU A 44 -3.85 2.33 0.42
N HIS A 45 -4.17 3.60 0.72
CA HIS A 45 -5.38 3.97 1.47
C HIS A 45 -6.65 3.60 0.70
N ASP A 46 -6.72 3.94 -0.60
CA ASP A 46 -7.87 3.61 -1.45
C ASP A 46 -8.09 2.10 -1.53
N ALA A 47 -7.03 1.32 -1.75
CA ALA A 47 -7.10 -0.13 -1.77
C ALA A 47 -7.58 -0.74 -0.44
N PHE A 48 -7.15 -0.16 0.68
CA PHE A 48 -7.59 -0.61 2.00
C PHE A 48 -9.08 -0.32 2.23
N LEU A 49 -9.54 0.89 1.89
CA LEU A 49 -10.95 1.29 2.00
C LEU A 49 -11.85 0.46 1.08
N ASN A 50 -11.47 0.29 -0.18
CA ASN A 50 -12.21 -0.51 -1.15
C ASN A 50 -12.30 -1.98 -0.72
N ARG A 51 -11.22 -2.55 -0.18
CA ARG A 51 -11.25 -3.89 0.39
C ARG A 51 -12.19 -3.98 1.58
N GLN A 52 -12.16 -2.99 2.49
CA GLN A 52 -13.06 -2.99 3.65
C GLN A 52 -14.53 -2.90 3.24
N ALA A 53 -14.85 -2.06 2.26
CA ALA A 53 -16.19 -1.97 1.69
C ALA A 53 -16.62 -3.27 1.01
N ALA A 54 -15.71 -3.95 0.30
CA ALA A 54 -15.99 -5.24 -0.32
C ALA A 54 -16.20 -6.38 0.69
N ASP A 55 -15.36 -6.44 1.73
CA ASP A 55 -15.35 -7.53 2.70
C ASP A 55 -16.50 -7.39 3.72
N TYR A 56 -16.87 -6.15 4.07
CA TYR A 56 -17.75 -5.88 5.21
C TYR A 56 -18.92 -4.92 4.89
N GLY A 57 -18.94 -4.29 3.72
CA GLY A 57 -20.01 -3.39 3.31
C GLY A 57 -21.25 -4.15 2.86
N SER A 58 -22.42 -3.50 3.01
CA SER A 58 -23.69 -4.02 2.49
C SER A 58 -23.86 -3.80 0.98
N GLU A 59 -23.16 -2.81 0.42
CA GLU A 59 -23.21 -2.45 -1.00
C GLU A 59 -21.79 -2.11 -1.48
N LEU A 60 -21.44 -2.57 -2.68
CA LEU A 60 -20.18 -2.28 -3.34
C LEU A 60 -20.42 -1.39 -4.56
N ASN A 61 -19.98 -0.14 -4.48
CA ASN A 61 -20.07 0.83 -5.57
C ASN A 61 -18.70 0.97 -6.26
N LEU A 62 -18.27 -0.05 -6.98
CA LEU A 62 -17.06 -0.02 -7.82
C LEU A 62 -17.42 -0.43 -9.24
N SER A 63 -17.12 0.44 -10.20
CA SER A 63 -17.22 0.13 -11.63
C SER A 63 -16.10 -0.81 -12.07
N ARG A 64 -16.21 -1.37 -13.27
CA ARG A 64 -15.13 -2.16 -13.86
C ARG A 64 -13.87 -1.30 -14.04
N GLU A 65 -14.05 -0.06 -14.45
CA GLU A 65 -12.99 0.92 -14.63
C GLU A 65 -12.24 1.21 -13.31
N ASP A 66 -12.98 1.33 -12.20
CA ASP A 66 -12.38 1.52 -10.87
C ASP A 66 -11.52 0.32 -10.47
N ILE A 67 -12.01 -0.91 -10.73
CA ILE A 67 -11.28 -2.14 -10.45
C ILE A 67 -10.03 -2.26 -11.32
N ASP A 68 -10.14 -1.96 -12.62
CA ASP A 68 -9.02 -2.02 -13.54
C ASP A 68 -7.93 -0.99 -13.13
N ALA A 69 -8.33 0.22 -12.73
CA ALA A 69 -7.42 1.22 -12.17
C ALA A 69 -6.79 0.77 -10.84
N LEU A 70 -7.57 0.19 -9.93
CA LEU A 70 -7.08 -0.34 -8.66
C LEU A 70 -6.02 -1.44 -8.86
N VAL A 71 -6.25 -2.35 -9.81
CA VAL A 71 -5.32 -3.41 -10.17
C VAL A 71 -4.04 -2.83 -10.79
N ALA A 72 -4.16 -1.83 -11.67
CA ALA A 72 -3.01 -1.15 -12.24
C ALA A 72 -2.16 -0.46 -11.16
N HIS A 73 -2.78 0.34 -10.29
CA HIS A 73 -2.11 0.97 -9.15
C HIS A 73 -1.43 -0.04 -8.23
N ALA A 74 -2.08 -1.18 -7.96
CA ALA A 74 -1.48 -2.23 -7.14
C ALA A 74 -0.24 -2.87 -7.79
N ARG A 75 -0.22 -3.03 -9.12
CA ARG A 75 0.94 -3.52 -9.87
C ARG A 75 2.09 -2.52 -9.81
N ASP A 76 1.82 -1.25 -10.10
CA ASP A 76 2.83 -0.19 -10.08
C ASP A 76 3.41 0.01 -8.68
N PHE A 77 2.55 -0.03 -7.65
CA PHE A 77 2.96 -0.01 -6.26
C PHE A 77 3.94 -1.15 -5.95
N LEU A 78 3.59 -2.40 -6.29
CA LEU A 78 4.43 -3.56 -6.00
C LEU A 78 5.75 -3.53 -6.80
N ALA A 79 5.73 -3.03 -8.03
CA ALA A 79 6.93 -2.83 -8.83
C ALA A 79 7.87 -1.82 -8.16
N GLY A 80 7.36 -0.67 -7.73
CA GLY A 80 8.14 0.35 -7.03
C GLY A 80 8.67 -0.13 -5.68
N VAL A 81 7.87 -0.87 -4.90
CA VAL A 81 8.34 -1.49 -3.65
C VAL A 81 9.47 -2.50 -3.91
N ARG A 82 9.32 -3.35 -4.93
CA ARG A 82 10.36 -4.32 -5.29
C ARG A 82 11.64 -3.61 -5.75
N GLN A 83 11.52 -2.58 -6.58
CA GLN A 83 12.66 -1.78 -7.03
C GLN A 83 13.38 -1.15 -5.83
N PHE A 84 12.63 -0.52 -4.92
CA PHE A 84 13.17 0.10 -3.71
C PHE A 84 13.94 -0.92 -2.87
N LEU A 85 13.32 -2.07 -2.55
CA LEU A 85 13.96 -3.14 -1.78
C LEU A 85 15.18 -3.75 -2.49
N GLY A 86 15.16 -3.83 -3.82
CA GLY A 86 16.30 -4.32 -4.62
C GLY A 86 17.47 -3.33 -4.68
N SER A 87 17.19 -2.02 -4.69
CA SER A 87 18.21 -0.97 -4.64
C SER A 87 18.75 -0.71 -3.24
N SER A 88 17.91 -0.95 -2.22
CA SER A 88 18.23 -0.80 -0.80
C SER A 88 18.62 -2.15 -0.20
N GLY A 89 19.49 -2.91 -0.89
CA GLY A 89 19.91 -4.25 -0.49
C GLY A 89 20.31 -4.35 0.99
N PRO A 90 20.28 -5.56 1.58
CA PRO A 90 20.68 -5.75 2.97
C PRO A 90 22.09 -5.22 3.26
#